data_AF-G4HNV2-F1
#
_entry.id   AF-G4HNV2-F1
#
_cell.length_a   1.000
_cell.length_b   1.000
_cell.length_c   1.000
_cell.angle_alpha   90.00
_cell.angle_beta   90.00
_cell.angle_gamma   90.00
#
_symmetry.space_group_name_H-M   'P 1'
#
loop_
_entity.id
_entity.type
_entity.pdbx_description
1 polymer ?
#
loop_
_entity_poly.entity_id
_entity_poly.type
_entity_poly.pdbx_seq_one_letter_code
_entity_poly.pdbx_strand_id
1 'polypeptide(L)'
;MDPQEVGAWISANMLDTDAWDRATEKKQAVAVVQAERNLARWYPDITPMAVSIVAFQTVWELQGIDPALKYQKHNVKTVTDNGESISYKDGERPDVAPDVRALLGPTADELAEEAAAEAAQRQYGGALV
;
A
#
# COMPACT_ATOMS: atom_id res chain seq x y z
N MET A 1 3.70 -16.18 1.48
CA MET A 1 2.44 -16.57 2.13
C MET A 1 1.63 -17.45 1.20
N ASP A 2 0.75 -18.31 1.71
CA ASP A 2 -0.15 -19.09 0.84
C ASP A 2 -1.30 -18.18 0.33
N PRO A 3 -1.49 -18.03 -1.00
CA PRO A 3 -2.60 -17.27 -1.55
C PRO A 3 -3.98 -17.77 -1.08
N GLN A 4 -4.13 -19.06 -0.78
CA GLN A 4 -5.39 -19.60 -0.28
C GLN A 4 -5.70 -19.12 1.14
N GLU A 5 -4.68 -19.04 1.99
CA GLU A 5 -4.79 -18.51 3.36
C GLU A 5 -5.17 -17.02 3.34
N VAL A 6 -4.50 -16.24 2.47
CA VAL A 6 -4.81 -14.82 2.27
C VAL A 6 -6.23 -14.64 1.73
N GLY A 7 -6.63 -15.42 0.73
CA GLY A 7 -7.98 -15.37 0.17
C GLY A 7 -9.06 -15.71 1.18
N ALA A 8 -8.86 -16.76 1.99
CA ALA A 8 -9.79 -17.12 3.06
C ALA A 8 -9.93 -16.01 4.10
N TRP A 9 -8.83 -15.34 4.44
CA TRP A 9 -8.87 -14.20 5.35
C TRP A 9 -9.63 -13.01 4.75
N ILE A 10 -9.37 -12.66 3.48
CA ILE A 10 -10.07 -11.59 2.76
C ILE A 10 -11.58 -11.82 2.78
N SER A 11 -12.03 -13.01 2.35
CA SER A 11 -13.46 -13.34 2.29
C SER A 11 -14.16 -13.31 3.66
N ALA A 12 -13.43 -13.56 4.75
CA ALA A 12 -13.99 -13.58 6.10
C ALA A 12 -13.97 -12.21 6.80
N ASN A 13 -13.08 -11.29 6.41
CA ASN A 13 -12.79 -10.08 7.18
C ASN A 13 -12.91 -8.77 6.39
N MET A 14 -12.98 -8.82 5.07
CA MET A 14 -13.08 -7.62 4.22
C MET A 14 -14.46 -7.51 3.58
N LEU A 15 -15.01 -6.30 3.57
CA LEU A 15 -16.27 -6.00 2.88
C LEU A 15 -16.05 -5.70 1.39
N ASP A 16 -14.93 -5.06 1.04
CA ASP A 16 -14.54 -4.76 -0.34
C ASP A 16 -13.63 -5.86 -0.88
N THR A 17 -14.24 -6.94 -1.39
CA THR A 17 -13.56 -8.08 -2.01
C THR A 17 -13.59 -8.04 -3.53
N ASP A 18 -14.23 -7.03 -4.13
CA ASP A 18 -14.50 -6.95 -5.57
C ASP A 18 -13.23 -7.06 -6.41
N ALA A 19 -12.14 -6.40 -6.00
CA ALA A 19 -10.87 -6.46 -6.71
C ALA A 19 -10.22 -7.86 -6.63
N TRP A 20 -10.43 -8.57 -5.53
CA TRP A 20 -9.97 -9.95 -5.34
C TRP A 20 -10.81 -10.93 -6.18
N ASP A 21 -12.13 -10.83 -6.09
CA ASP A 21 -13.06 -11.76 -6.74
C ASP A 21 -13.03 -11.65 -8.28
N ARG A 22 -12.76 -10.45 -8.82
CA ARG A 22 -12.60 -10.24 -10.27
C ARG A 22 -11.24 -10.69 -10.81
N ALA A 23 -10.25 -10.89 -9.94
CA ALA A 23 -8.91 -11.30 -10.36
C ALA A 23 -8.85 -12.80 -10.63
N THR A 24 -8.09 -13.21 -11.64
CA THR A 24 -7.82 -14.64 -11.86
C THR A 24 -6.90 -15.18 -10.76
N GLU A 25 -6.96 -16.49 -10.47
CA GLU A 25 -6.07 -17.13 -9.47
C GLU A 25 -4.60 -16.79 -9.68
N LYS A 26 -4.16 -16.73 -10.95
CA LYS A 26 -2.80 -16.30 -11.31
C LYS A 26 -2.50 -14.87 -10.86
N LYS A 27 -3.43 -13.94 -11.07
CA LYS A 27 -3.28 -12.53 -10.66
C LYS A 27 -3.31 -12.40 -9.14
N GLN A 28 -4.18 -13.14 -8.47
CA GLN A 28 -4.25 -13.20 -7.00
C GLN A 28 -2.91 -13.67 -6.41
N ALA A 29 -2.35 -14.77 -6.91
CA ALA A 29 -1.05 -15.27 -6.47
C ALA A 29 0.09 -14.27 -6.70
N VAL A 30 0.10 -13.59 -7.85
CA VAL A 30 1.09 -12.54 -8.16
C VAL A 30 0.93 -11.35 -7.22
N ALA A 31 -0.30 -10.92 -6.93
CA ALA A 31 -0.58 -9.80 -6.03
C ALA A 31 -0.11 -10.08 -4.61
N VAL A 32 -0.29 -11.30 -4.10
CA VAL A 32 0.22 -11.72 -2.78
C VAL A 32 1.74 -11.61 -2.73
N VAL A 33 2.45 -12.13 -3.75
CA VAL A 33 3.92 -12.04 -3.82
C VAL A 33 4.40 -10.59 -3.93
N GLN A 34 3.70 -9.75 -4.70
CA GLN A 34 4.04 -8.34 -4.82
C GLN A 34 3.83 -7.60 -3.51
N ALA A 35 2.71 -7.86 -2.82
CA ALA A 35 2.39 -7.31 -1.51
C ALA A 35 3.48 -7.67 -0.49
N GLU A 36 3.86 -8.94 -0.39
CA GLU A 36 4.94 -9.37 0.52
C GLU A 36 6.27 -8.66 0.22
N ARG A 37 6.66 -8.58 -1.05
CA ARG A 37 7.92 -7.93 -1.43
C ARG A 37 7.89 -6.42 -1.14
N ASN A 38 6.75 -5.78 -1.38
CA ASN A 38 6.58 -4.35 -1.15
C ASN A 38 6.62 -4.06 0.35
N LEU A 39 5.89 -4.84 1.15
CA LEU A 39 5.88 -4.68 2.59
C LEU A 39 7.23 -4.98 3.25
N ALA A 40 7.95 -6.01 2.78
CA ALA A 40 9.31 -6.29 3.26
C ALA A 40 10.31 -5.15 2.98
N ARG A 41 10.04 -4.32 1.95
CA ARG A 41 10.86 -3.14 1.66
C ARG A 41 10.56 -2.00 2.63
N TRP A 42 9.28 -1.73 2.91
CA TRP A 42 8.86 -0.59 3.72
C TRP A 42 8.81 -0.86 5.22
N TYR A 43 8.65 -2.13 5.61
CA TYR A 43 8.60 -2.60 7.00
C TYR A 43 9.52 -3.82 7.18
N PRO A 44 10.84 -3.67 6.99
CA PRO A 44 11.79 -4.78 7.09
C PRO A 44 11.82 -5.44 8.47
N ASP A 45 11.55 -4.66 9.53
CA ASP A 45 11.61 -5.11 10.93
C ASP A 45 10.41 -5.97 11.34
N ILE A 46 9.35 -6.02 10.53
CA ILE A 46 8.11 -6.73 10.82
C ILE A 46 8.13 -8.08 10.10
N THR A 47 8.91 -9.01 10.64
CA THR A 47 8.98 -10.40 10.16
C THR A 47 8.75 -11.38 11.32
N PRO A 48 7.83 -12.35 11.21
CA PRO A 48 6.98 -12.66 10.06
C PRO A 48 5.78 -11.71 9.93
N MET A 49 5.39 -11.39 8.70
CA MET A 49 4.19 -10.59 8.44
C MET A 49 2.93 -11.39 8.74
N ALA A 50 1.95 -10.75 9.38
CA ALA A 50 0.64 -11.32 9.60
C ALA A 50 -0.17 -11.39 8.30
N VAL A 51 -1.01 -12.42 8.17
CA VAL A 51 -1.89 -12.63 7.00
C VAL A 51 -2.78 -11.42 6.73
N SER A 52 -3.29 -10.77 7.79
CA SER A 52 -4.10 -9.56 7.68
C SER A 52 -3.38 -8.42 6.96
N ILE A 53 -2.11 -8.19 7.27
CA ILE A 53 -1.30 -7.12 6.66
C ILE A 53 -1.09 -7.41 5.17
N VAL A 54 -0.75 -8.65 4.84
CA VAL A 54 -0.57 -9.08 3.45
C VAL A 54 -1.89 -9.03 2.69
N ALA A 55 -3.01 -9.38 3.31
CA ALA A 55 -4.35 -9.31 2.72
C ALA A 55 -4.73 -7.86 2.33
N PHE A 56 -4.57 -6.90 3.24
CA PHE A 56 -4.84 -5.49 2.94
C PHE A 56 -3.97 -4.97 1.80
N GLN A 57 -2.67 -5.25 1.82
CA GLN A 57 -1.78 -4.85 0.73
C GLN A 57 -2.12 -5.59 -0.57
N THR A 58 -2.53 -6.85 -0.52
CA THR A 58 -2.87 -7.63 -1.73
C THR A 58 -4.09 -7.06 -2.45
N VAL A 59 -5.16 -6.75 -1.71
CA VAL A 59 -6.35 -6.10 -2.28
C VAL A 59 -5.98 -4.72 -2.83
N TRP A 60 -5.13 -3.97 -2.11
CA TRP A 60 -4.55 -2.74 -2.61
C TRP A 60 -3.86 -3.00 -3.96
N GLU A 61 -2.84 -3.84 -4.06
CA GLU A 61 -2.15 -4.11 -5.33
C GLU A 61 -3.11 -4.48 -6.49
N LEU A 62 -4.16 -5.25 -6.23
CA LEU A 62 -5.18 -5.60 -7.22
C LEU A 62 -6.05 -4.40 -7.66
N GLN A 63 -6.48 -3.55 -6.73
CA GLN A 63 -7.15 -2.28 -7.06
C GLN A 63 -6.23 -1.37 -7.89
N GLY A 64 -4.91 -1.46 -7.67
CA GLY A 64 -3.87 -0.82 -8.47
C GLY A 64 -3.87 -1.16 -9.97
N ILE A 65 -4.44 -2.31 -10.33
CA ILE A 65 -4.53 -2.82 -11.70
C ILE A 65 -5.77 -2.26 -12.42
N ASP A 66 -6.67 -1.57 -11.69
CA ASP A 66 -7.85 -0.91 -12.28
C ASP A 66 -7.42 0.08 -13.39
N PRO A 67 -8.05 0.03 -14.59
CA PRO A 67 -7.79 0.95 -15.69
C PRO A 67 -7.72 2.43 -15.27
N ALA A 68 -8.53 2.88 -14.31
CA ALA A 68 -8.52 4.22 -13.73
C ALA A 68 -7.11 4.69 -13.29
N LEU A 69 -6.36 3.82 -12.63
CA LEU A 69 -5.00 4.07 -12.14
C LEU A 69 -3.94 3.97 -13.23
N LYS A 70 -4.17 3.15 -14.26
CA LYS A 70 -3.38 3.15 -15.49
C LYS A 70 -3.53 4.48 -16.23
N TYR A 71 -4.72 5.07 -16.24
CA TYR A 71 -5.00 6.38 -16.85
C TYR A 71 -4.33 7.54 -16.09
N GLN A 72 -4.25 7.48 -14.75
CA GLN A 72 -3.43 8.41 -13.96
C GLN A 72 -1.95 8.37 -14.37
N LYS A 73 -1.34 7.20 -14.57
CA LYS A 73 0.05 7.07 -15.06
C LYS A 73 0.28 7.68 -16.45
N HIS A 74 -0.77 7.81 -17.26
CA HIS A 74 -0.75 8.45 -18.58
C HIS A 74 -1.23 9.91 -18.55
N ASN A 75 -1.32 10.54 -17.36
CA ASN A 75 -1.70 11.95 -17.19
C ASN A 75 -3.15 12.26 -17.62
N VAL A 76 -4.03 11.26 -17.62
CA VAL A 76 -5.46 11.42 -17.90
C VAL A 76 -6.14 11.92 -16.63
N LYS A 77 -6.69 13.14 -16.69
CA LYS A 77 -7.18 13.88 -15.50
C LYS A 77 -8.63 13.57 -15.13
N THR A 78 -9.41 13.06 -16.08
CA THR A 78 -10.84 12.76 -15.92
C THR A 78 -11.21 11.59 -16.81
N VAL A 79 -11.93 10.62 -16.26
CA VAL A 79 -12.61 9.58 -17.03
C VAL A 79 -14.09 9.68 -16.70
N THR A 80 -14.92 9.79 -17.73
CA THR A 80 -16.37 9.76 -17.59
C THR A 80 -16.81 8.34 -17.91
N ASP A 81 -17.29 7.60 -16.92
CA ASP A 81 -17.95 6.33 -17.13
C ASP A 81 -19.40 6.43 -16.65
N ASN A 82 -20.33 6.11 -17.54
CA ASN A 82 -21.77 6.02 -17.26
C ASN A 82 -22.43 7.19 -16.47
N GLY A 83 -21.89 8.41 -16.58
CA GLY A 83 -22.44 9.62 -15.95
C GLY A 83 -21.79 10.02 -14.62
N GLU A 84 -20.89 9.22 -14.06
CA GLU A 84 -20.03 9.61 -12.95
C GLU A 84 -18.67 10.10 -13.47
N SER A 85 -18.28 11.30 -13.05
CA SER A 85 -16.99 11.90 -13.39
C SER A 85 -16.03 11.69 -12.23
N ILE A 86 -15.00 10.86 -12.45
CA ILE A 86 -13.93 10.66 -11.47
C ILE A 86 -12.80 11.63 -11.81
N SER A 87 -12.57 12.60 -10.91
CA SER A 87 -11.49 13.59 -11.02
C SER A 87 -10.26 13.11 -10.27
N TYR A 88 -9.16 12.89 -10.99
CA TYR A 88 -7.89 12.39 -10.45
C TYR A 88 -6.94 13.52 -9.99
N LYS A 89 -7.49 14.64 -9.54
CA LYS A 89 -6.68 15.76 -9.05
C LYS A 89 -6.03 15.35 -7.71
N ASP A 90 -4.69 15.35 -7.69
CA ASP A 90 -3.86 15.53 -6.49
C ASP A 90 -3.37 14.31 -5.68
N GLY A 91 -3.04 13.17 -6.29
CA GLY A 91 -2.33 12.16 -5.49
C GLY A 91 -1.67 11.05 -6.27
N GLU A 92 -0.34 10.97 -6.17
CA GLU A 92 0.34 9.70 -6.39
C GLU A 92 -0.23 8.69 -5.39
N ARG A 93 -0.66 7.54 -5.90
CA ARG A 93 -1.18 6.46 -5.07
C ARG A 93 -0.06 6.01 -4.12
N PRO A 94 -0.29 5.96 -2.80
CA PRO A 94 0.74 5.54 -1.86
C PRO A 94 1.17 4.09 -2.13
N ASP A 95 2.47 3.83 -2.01
CA ASP A 95 3.06 2.51 -2.24
C ASP A 95 2.57 1.46 -1.23
N VAL A 96 2.18 1.91 -0.03
CA VAL A 96 1.61 1.07 1.04
C VAL A 96 0.12 1.38 1.21
N ALA A 97 -0.68 0.33 1.39
CA ALA A 97 -2.11 0.45 1.66
C ALA A 97 -2.39 1.33 2.90
N PRO A 98 -3.39 2.22 2.87
CA PRO A 98 -3.77 3.03 4.02
C PRO A 98 -4.08 2.21 5.28
N ASP A 99 -4.75 1.06 5.15
CA ASP A 99 -5.07 0.17 6.26
C ASP A 99 -3.82 -0.44 6.91
N VAL A 100 -2.83 -0.79 6.08
CA VAL A 100 -1.52 -1.26 6.58
C VAL A 100 -0.82 -0.15 7.34
N ARG A 101 -0.84 1.08 6.81
CA ARG A 101 -0.29 2.26 7.50
C ARG A 101 -1.01 2.56 8.81
N ALA A 102 -2.33 2.42 8.87
CA ALA A 102 -3.09 2.60 10.10
C ALA A 102 -2.73 1.57 11.17
N LEU A 103 -2.37 0.35 10.77
CA LEU A 103 -1.96 -0.73 11.67
C LEU A 103 -0.51 -0.64 12.13
N LEU A 104 0.40 -0.28 11.22
CA LEU A 104 1.85 -0.35 11.44
C LEU A 104 2.49 1.01 11.75
N GLY A 105 1.81 2.11 11.43
CA GLY A 105 2.36 3.45 11.56
C GLY A 105 3.25 3.86 10.39
N PRO A 106 4.20 4.80 10.62
CA PRO A 106 5.10 5.31 9.59
C PRO A 106 6.01 4.22 9.01
N THR A 107 6.48 4.42 7.77
CA THR A 107 7.42 3.47 7.14
C THR A 107 8.83 3.61 7.72
N ALA A 108 9.67 2.60 7.50
CA ALA A 108 11.07 2.64 7.95
C ALA A 108 11.86 3.83 7.38
N ASP A 109 11.57 4.23 6.14
CA ASP A 109 12.21 5.39 5.50
C ASP A 109 11.81 6.71 6.19
N GLU A 110 10.52 6.86 6.55
CA GLU A 110 10.04 8.05 7.29
C GLU A 110 10.68 8.14 8.68
N LEU A 111 10.80 7.00 9.38
CA LEU A 111 11.48 6.93 10.67
C LEU A 111 12.99 7.24 10.54
N ALA A 112 13.62 6.82 9.45
CA ALA A 112 15.02 7.14 9.18
C ALA A 112 15.23 8.63 8.89
N GLU A 113 14.30 9.27 8.15
CA GLU A 113 14.31 10.71 7.91
C GLU A 113 14.11 11.52 9.20
N GLU A 114 13.17 11.11 10.06
CA GLU A 114 12.95 11.74 11.37
C GLU A 114 14.19 11.61 12.26
N ALA A 115 14.81 10.43 12.32
CA ALA A 115 16.03 10.21 13.07
C ALA A 115 17.20 11.07 12.54
N ALA A 116 17.31 11.23 11.22
CA ALA A 116 18.30 12.10 10.60
C ALA A 116 18.05 13.59 10.92
N ALA A 117 16.78 14.03 10.90
CA ALA A 117 16.38 15.39 11.26
C ALA A 117 16.67 15.68 12.74
N GLU A 118 16.36 14.76 13.65
CA GLU A 118 16.70 14.88 15.07
C GLU A 118 18.21 14.92 15.30
N ALA A 119 18.99 14.10 14.59
CA ALA A 119 20.44 14.09 14.69
C ALA A 119 21.05 15.43 14.23
N ALA A 120 20.52 15.99 13.13
CA ALA A 120 20.90 17.32 12.67
C ALA A 120 20.55 18.40 13.71
N GLN A 121 19.35 18.35 14.31
CA GLN A 121 18.93 19.31 15.32
C GLN A 121 19.81 19.25 16.59
N ARG A 122 20.25 18.06 17.00
CA ARG A 122 21.20 17.88 18.12
C ARG A 122 22.60 18.42 17.80
N GLN A 123 23.05 18.38 16.55
CA GLN A 123 24.35 18.94 16.13
C GLN A 123 24.39 20.47 16.14
N TYR A 124 23.27 21.14 15.86
CA TYR A 124 23.18 22.61 15.87
C TYR A 124 22.69 23.19 17.21
N GLY A 125 22.32 22.35 18.18
CA GLY A 125 21.85 22.73 19.52
C GLY A 125 22.97 23.01 20.55
N GLY A 126 24.23 23.12 20.12
CA GLY A 126 25.35 23.50 20.99
C GLY A 126 25.27 24.98 21.33
N ALA A 127 24.83 25.30 22.55
CA ALA A 127 24.81 26.66 23.07
C ALA A 127 26.21 27.30 22.99
N LEU A 128 26.28 28.50 22.40
CA LEU A 128 27.40 29.43 22.59
C LEU A 128 27.45 29.79 24.08
N VAL A 129 28.45 29.27 24.80
CA VAL A 129 28.85 29.74 26.14
C VAL A 129 29.94 30.77 25.98
#